data_AF-A0A847F6V0-F1
#
_entry.id   AF-A0A847F6V0-F1
#
_cell.length_a   1.000
_cell.length_b   1.000
_cell.length_c   1.000
_cell.angle_alpha   90.00
_cell.angle_beta   90.00
_cell.angle_gamma   90.00
#
_symmetry.space_group_name_H-M   'P 1'
#
loop_
_entity.id
_entity.type
_entity.pdbx_description
1 polymer ?
#
loop_
_entity_poly.entity_id
_entity_poly.type
_entity_poly.pdbx_seq_one_letter_code
_entity_poly.pdbx_strand_id
1 'polypeptide(L)'
;KDIEETQNVKVNYPIIADHDSSVSKLYGMIHPEADAKLTVRSVFFIDPNKKIRATLTYPPATGRNFQEILRVLDGLRLTDDYAVATPADWKDGDDCVIVPSITDPEEMKQKFPKGWTEIKPYLRITPQPNK
;
A
#
# COMPACT_ATOMS: atom_id res chain seq x y z
N LYS A 1 13.48 24.60 5.26
CA LYS A 1 14.01 25.36 6.41
C LYS A 1 13.18 25.08 7.66
N ASP A 2 11.88 25.37 7.65
CA ASP A 2 10.99 25.17 8.82
C ASP A 2 10.95 23.72 9.34
N ILE A 3 10.91 22.72 8.44
CA ILE A 3 10.96 21.29 8.85
C ILE A 3 12.28 20.97 9.56
N GLU A 4 13.40 21.44 9.03
CA GLU A 4 14.72 21.21 9.64
C GLU A 4 14.84 21.86 11.02
N GLU A 5 14.35 23.09 11.14
CA GLU A 5 14.39 23.85 12.39
C GLU A 5 13.46 23.26 13.47
N THR A 6 12.26 22.84 13.09
CA THR A 6 11.24 22.39 14.06
C THR A 6 11.30 20.89 14.36
N GLN A 7 11.73 20.08 13.40
CA GLN A 7 11.72 18.62 13.52
C GLN A 7 13.12 18.01 13.63
N ASN A 8 14.18 18.84 13.57
CA ASN A 8 15.59 18.41 13.64
C ASN A 8 15.94 17.30 12.62
N VAL A 9 15.37 17.38 11.42
CA VAL A 9 15.60 16.41 10.34
C VAL A 9 15.70 17.12 9.00
N LYS A 10 16.65 16.68 8.16
CA LYS A 10 16.79 17.16 6.79
C LYS A 10 15.83 16.44 5.85
N VAL A 11 15.07 17.19 5.06
CA VAL A 11 14.22 16.62 4.02
C VAL A 11 15.12 16.07 2.92
N ASN A 12 14.96 14.78 2.61
CA ASN A 12 15.78 14.04 1.65
C ASN A 12 14.97 13.50 0.46
N TYR A 13 13.79 14.09 0.21
CA TYR A 13 12.90 13.77 -0.90
C TYR A 13 12.40 15.07 -1.57
N PRO A 14 12.04 15.04 -2.85
CA PRO A 14 11.54 16.22 -3.55
C PRO A 14 10.15 16.65 -3.06
N ILE A 15 9.91 17.96 -3.07
CA ILE A 15 8.59 18.55 -2.80
C ILE A 15 8.17 19.31 -4.06
N ILE A 16 7.02 18.96 -4.62
CA ILE A 16 6.48 19.58 -5.83
C ILE A 16 5.74 20.86 -5.45
N ALA A 17 6.01 21.96 -6.17
CA ALA A 17 5.24 23.19 -6.08
C ALA A 17 4.13 23.20 -7.15
N ASP A 18 2.88 22.98 -6.74
CA ASP A 18 1.70 22.85 -7.63
C ASP A 18 0.87 24.15 -7.66
N HIS A 19 1.49 25.26 -8.09
CA HIS A 19 0.90 26.61 -7.97
C HIS A 19 -0.40 26.81 -8.77
N ASP A 20 -0.59 26.12 -9.90
CA ASP A 20 -1.79 26.18 -10.72
C ASP A 20 -2.82 25.09 -10.37
N SER A 21 -2.49 24.26 -9.37
CA SER A 21 -3.27 23.10 -8.92
C SER A 21 -3.51 22.04 -10.00
N SER A 22 -2.69 22.00 -11.05
CA SER A 22 -2.84 21.05 -12.16
C SER A 22 -2.68 19.60 -11.68
N VAL A 23 -1.66 19.32 -10.86
CA VAL A 23 -1.43 17.97 -10.31
C VAL A 23 -2.54 17.60 -9.33
N SER A 24 -2.90 18.52 -8.44
CA SER A 24 -3.96 18.31 -7.45
C SER A 24 -5.31 17.99 -8.11
N LYS A 25 -5.67 18.67 -9.21
CA LYS A 25 -6.89 18.39 -9.98
C LYS A 25 -6.83 17.03 -10.66
N LEU A 26 -5.71 16.71 -11.33
CA LEU A 26 -5.53 15.43 -12.03
C LEU A 26 -5.67 14.22 -11.10
N TYR A 27 -5.18 14.35 -9.87
CA TYR A 27 -5.23 13.29 -8.86
C TYR A 27 -6.44 13.39 -7.91
N GLY A 28 -7.39 14.29 -8.16
CA GLY A 28 -8.60 14.42 -7.33
C GLY A 28 -8.32 14.83 -5.87
N MET A 29 -7.26 15.60 -5.63
CA MET A 29 -6.85 16.04 -4.28
C MET A 29 -7.62 17.28 -3.79
N ILE A 30 -8.57 17.80 -4.57
CA ILE A 30 -9.40 18.94 -4.20
C ILE A 30 -10.80 18.42 -3.91
N HIS A 31 -11.20 18.46 -2.64
CA HIS A 31 -12.54 18.04 -2.25
C HIS A 31 -13.53 19.20 -2.48
N PRO A 32 -14.69 18.98 -3.13
CA PRO A 32 -15.65 20.05 -3.45
C PRO A 32 -16.14 20.84 -2.24
N GLU A 33 -16.21 20.18 -1.08
CA GLU A 33 -16.69 20.77 0.19
C GLU A 33 -15.55 21.19 1.13
N ALA A 34 -14.28 20.99 0.76
CA ALA A 34 -13.16 21.55 1.51
C ALA A 34 -12.87 22.98 1.01
N ASP A 35 -12.13 23.77 1.80
CA ASP A 35 -11.59 25.03 1.30
C ASP A 35 -10.81 24.75 0.01
N ALA A 36 -11.21 25.35 -1.11
CA ALA A 36 -10.63 25.13 -2.43
C ALA A 36 -9.11 25.47 -2.49
N LYS A 37 -8.59 26.17 -1.48
CA LYS A 37 -7.15 26.47 -1.31
C LYS A 37 -6.37 25.35 -0.61
N LEU A 38 -7.06 24.34 -0.05
CA LEU A 38 -6.47 23.26 0.73
C LEU A 38 -6.73 21.92 0.05
N THR A 39 -5.66 21.23 -0.34
CA THR A 39 -5.75 19.83 -0.77
C THR A 39 -6.14 18.94 0.41
N VAL A 40 -6.94 17.90 0.15
CA VAL A 40 -7.01 16.77 1.09
C VAL A 40 -5.65 16.07 1.15
N ARG A 41 -5.35 15.43 2.28
CA ARG A 41 -4.07 14.76 2.51
C ARG A 41 -4.11 13.36 1.86
N SER A 42 -3.83 13.30 0.57
CA SER A 42 -3.81 12.05 -0.18
C SER A 42 -2.42 11.39 -0.19
N VAL A 43 -2.40 10.07 -0.26
CA VAL A 43 -1.21 9.22 -0.50
C VAL A 43 -1.53 8.30 -1.66
N PHE A 44 -0.65 8.24 -2.66
CA PHE A 44 -0.79 7.39 -3.84
C PHE A 44 0.37 6.40 -3.89
N PHE A 45 0.05 5.12 -4.04
CA PHE A 45 1.05 4.07 -4.29
C PHE A 45 1.11 3.84 -5.81
N ILE A 46 2.24 4.15 -6.43
CA ILE A 46 2.43 4.05 -7.88
C ILE A 46 3.52 3.01 -8.16
N ASP A 47 3.18 2.00 -8.96
CA ASP A 47 4.11 0.91 -9.29
C ASP A 47 5.09 1.28 -10.42
N PRO A 48 6.10 0.44 -10.73
CA PRO A 48 7.03 0.67 -11.84
C PRO A 48 6.33 0.81 -13.21
N ASN A 49 5.16 0.21 -13.39
CA ASN A 49 4.31 0.30 -14.58
C ASN A 49 3.43 1.55 -14.62
N LYS A 50 3.64 2.49 -13.69
CA LYS A 50 2.92 3.77 -13.59
C LYS A 50 1.43 3.59 -13.27
N LYS A 51 1.05 2.46 -12.67
CA LYS A 51 -0.32 2.20 -12.21
C LYS A 51 -0.47 2.61 -10.75
N ILE A 52 -1.59 3.24 -10.43
CA ILE A 52 -2.00 3.49 -9.05
C ILE A 52 -2.49 2.15 -8.47
N ARG A 53 -1.87 1.72 -7.37
CA ARG A 53 -2.13 0.43 -6.70
C ARG A 53 -2.99 0.55 -5.46
N ALA A 54 -2.88 1.68 -4.77
CA ALA A 54 -3.70 2.02 -3.61
C ALA A 54 -3.71 3.54 -3.43
N THR A 55 -4.75 4.04 -2.77
CA THR A 55 -4.88 5.45 -2.39
C THR A 55 -5.42 5.56 -0.97
N LEU A 56 -4.86 6.48 -0.18
CA LEU A 56 -5.38 6.83 1.14
C LEU A 56 -5.70 8.32 1.15
N THR A 57 -6.91 8.70 1.58
CA THR A 57 -7.34 10.10 1.63
C THR A 57 -7.74 10.48 3.05
N TYR A 58 -7.06 11.46 3.62
CA TYR A 58 -7.31 11.98 4.96
C TYR A 58 -7.77 13.43 4.89
N PRO A 59 -8.67 13.89 5.79
CA PRO A 59 -8.97 15.30 5.93
C PRO A 59 -7.75 16.06 6.49
N PRO A 60 -7.63 17.38 6.26
CA PRO A 60 -6.51 18.17 6.76
C PRO A 60 -6.30 18.11 8.29
N ALA A 61 -7.38 17.89 9.05
CA ALA A 61 -7.38 17.83 10.51
C ALA A 61 -6.79 16.54 11.09
N THR A 62 -6.69 15.46 10.30
CA THR A 62 -6.26 14.15 10.80
C THR A 62 -4.90 13.77 10.22
N GLY A 63 -3.91 13.58 11.09
CA GLY A 63 -2.58 13.08 10.71
C GLY A 63 -2.64 11.66 10.14
N ARG A 64 -1.75 11.37 9.19
CA ARG A 64 -1.62 10.03 8.58
C ARG A 64 -0.80 9.11 9.47
N ASN A 65 -1.08 7.80 9.40
CA ASN A 65 -0.25 6.77 10.02
C ASN A 65 0.80 6.26 9.03
N PHE A 66 2.07 6.56 9.26
CA PHE A 66 3.17 6.11 8.38
C PHE A 66 3.44 4.60 8.47
N GLN A 67 3.12 3.95 9.60
CA GLN A 67 3.24 2.50 9.71
C GLN A 67 2.25 1.78 8.79
N GLU A 68 1.04 2.33 8.63
CA GLU A 68 0.07 1.80 7.66
C GLU A 68 0.56 2.00 6.22
N ILE A 69 1.19 3.14 5.92
CA ILE A 69 1.75 3.39 4.60
C ILE A 69 2.84 2.35 4.27
N LEU A 70 3.72 2.04 5.21
CA LEU A 70 4.74 0.99 5.04
C LEU A 70 4.10 -0.40 4.90
N ARG A 71 3.12 -0.74 5.76
CA ARG A 71 2.41 -2.02 5.72
C ARG A 71 1.74 -2.27 4.36
N VAL A 72 1.10 -1.25 3.79
CA VAL A 72 0.50 -1.33 2.44
C VAL A 72 1.59 -1.49 1.38
N LEU A 73 2.71 -0.77 1.47
CA LEU A 73 3.83 -0.91 0.53
C LEU A 73 4.41 -2.34 0.54
N ASP A 74 4.61 -2.92 1.72
CA ASP A 74 5.15 -4.27 1.87
C ASP A 74 4.18 -5.31 1.32
N GLY A 75 2.88 -5.17 1.60
CA GLY A 75 1.85 -6.05 1.03
C GLY A 75 1.77 -5.94 -0.50
N LEU A 76 1.85 -4.74 -1.07
CA LEU A 76 1.86 -4.56 -2.52
C LEU A 76 3.06 -5.22 -3.18
N ARG A 77 4.26 -5.10 -2.59
CA ARG A 77 5.47 -5.77 -3.08
C ARG A 77 5.36 -7.29 -2.99
N LEU A 78 4.91 -7.80 -1.84
CA LEU A 78 4.75 -9.24 -1.63
C LEU A 78 3.79 -9.86 -2.63
N THR A 79 2.66 -9.20 -2.88
CA THR A 79 1.62 -9.69 -3.81
C THR A 79 1.97 -9.52 -5.28
N ASP A 80 2.97 -8.70 -5.61
CA ASP A 80 3.55 -8.64 -6.95
C ASP A 80 4.49 -9.84 -7.22
N ASP A 81 5.27 -10.24 -6.21
CA ASP A 81 6.29 -11.29 -6.35
C ASP A 81 5.75 -12.71 -6.11
N TYR A 82 4.67 -12.84 -5.32
CA TYR A 82 4.13 -14.14 -4.90
C TYR A 82 2.63 -14.21 -5.11
N ALA A 83 2.14 -15.43 -5.44
CA ALA A 83 0.72 -15.71 -5.66
C ALA A 83 -0.09 -15.80 -4.34
N VAL A 84 0.06 -14.79 -3.48
CA VAL A 84 -0.64 -14.67 -2.20
C VAL A 84 -1.39 -13.34 -2.11
N ALA A 85 -2.27 -13.25 -1.12
CA ALA A 85 -2.90 -12.03 -0.65
C ALA A 85 -2.60 -11.85 0.85
N THR A 86 -2.49 -10.60 1.29
CA THR A 86 -2.31 -10.26 2.70
C THR A 86 -3.68 -10.14 3.38
N PRO A 87 -3.99 -10.92 4.44
CA PRO A 87 -5.27 -10.82 5.14
C PRO A 87 -5.44 -9.49 5.90
N ALA A 88 -6.62 -9.29 6.49
CA ALA A 88 -6.88 -8.15 7.36
C ALA A 88 -5.85 -8.09 8.50
N ASP A 89 -5.41 -6.88 8.85
CA ASP A 89 -4.41 -6.60 9.89
C ASP A 89 -3.04 -7.27 9.71
N TRP A 90 -2.77 -7.86 8.55
CA TRP A 90 -1.51 -8.50 8.22
C TRP A 90 -0.32 -7.56 8.40
N LYS A 91 0.74 -8.07 9.01
CA LYS A 91 2.08 -7.45 9.11
C LYS A 91 3.11 -8.34 8.43
N ASP A 92 4.19 -7.72 7.96
CA ASP A 92 5.31 -8.45 7.38
C ASP A 92 5.85 -9.51 8.35
N GLY A 93 5.83 -10.77 7.93
CA GLY A 93 6.10 -11.95 8.77
C GLY A 93 4.87 -12.84 8.99
N ASP A 94 3.65 -12.28 8.94
CA ASP A 94 2.42 -13.02 9.20
C ASP A 94 2.03 -13.93 8.03
N ASP A 95 1.24 -14.96 8.33
CA ASP A 95 0.69 -15.86 7.32
C ASP A 95 -0.14 -15.12 6.25
N CYS A 96 -0.08 -15.64 5.03
CA CYS A 96 -0.76 -15.09 3.86
C CYS A 96 -1.87 -16.03 3.38
N VAL A 97 -2.74 -15.54 2.51
CA VAL A 97 -3.78 -16.34 1.85
C VAL A 97 -3.35 -16.65 0.42
N ILE A 98 -3.36 -17.91 0.01
CA ILE A 98 -3.11 -18.30 -1.38
C ILE A 98 -4.24 -17.76 -2.26
N VAL A 99 -3.90 -17.04 -3.34
CA VAL A 99 -4.93 -16.48 -4.22
C VAL A 99 -5.82 -17.58 -4.80
N PRO A 100 -7.17 -17.41 -4.84
CA PRO A 100 -8.08 -18.47 -5.26
C PRO A 100 -7.89 -18.98 -6.70
N SER A 101 -7.24 -18.18 -7.56
CA SER A 101 -6.98 -18.53 -8.95
C SER A 101 -5.97 -19.67 -9.14
N ILE A 102 -5.12 -19.94 -8.14
CA ILE A 102 -4.22 -21.10 -8.18
C ILE A 102 -5.01 -22.34 -7.76
N THR A 103 -5.31 -23.24 -8.68
CA THR A 103 -6.12 -24.44 -8.41
C THR A 103 -5.37 -25.75 -8.66
N ASP A 104 -4.28 -25.71 -9.44
CA ASP A 104 -3.46 -26.89 -9.73
C ASP A 104 -2.66 -27.30 -8.49
N PRO A 105 -2.85 -28.52 -7.97
CA PRO A 105 -2.09 -29.03 -6.81
C PRO A 105 -0.57 -29.04 -7.02
N GLU A 106 -0.07 -29.27 -8.24
CA GLU A 106 1.36 -29.30 -8.50
C GLU A 106 1.95 -27.89 -8.52
N GLU A 107 1.24 -26.93 -9.12
CA GLU A 107 1.60 -25.51 -9.05
C GLU A 107 1.60 -25.01 -7.60
N MET A 108 0.61 -25.42 -6.79
CA MET A 108 0.56 -25.06 -5.37
C MET A 108 1.76 -25.60 -4.60
N LYS A 109 2.13 -26.87 -4.78
CA LYS A 109 3.32 -27.45 -4.12
C LYS A 109 4.59 -26.73 -4.53
N GLN A 110 4.72 -26.35 -5.81
CA GLN A 110 5.89 -25.64 -6.31
C GLN A 110 5.98 -24.22 -5.73
N LYS A 111 4.87 -23.47 -5.70
CA LYS A 111 4.85 -22.08 -5.23
C LYS A 111 4.85 -21.95 -3.70
N PHE A 112 4.33 -22.94 -3.00
CA PHE A 112 4.18 -22.93 -1.54
C PHE A 112 4.87 -24.14 -0.89
N PRO A 113 6.20 -24.26 -1.00
CA PRO A 113 6.96 -25.41 -0.48
C PRO A 113 6.92 -25.51 1.06
N LYS A 114 6.56 -24.44 1.77
CA LYS A 114 6.32 -24.43 3.22
C LYS A 114 4.99 -25.06 3.63
N GLY A 115 4.16 -25.46 2.65
CA GLY A 115 2.83 -26.00 2.87
C GLY A 115 1.77 -24.92 3.10
N TRP A 116 0.54 -25.38 3.27
CA TRP A 116 -0.62 -24.53 3.55
C TRP A 116 -1.66 -25.31 4.37
N THR A 117 -2.51 -24.56 5.06
CA THR A 117 -3.71 -25.05 5.75
C THR A 117 -4.94 -24.66 4.94
N GLU A 118 -5.70 -25.65 4.47
CA GLU A 118 -6.97 -25.42 3.78
C GLU A 118 -8.12 -25.38 4.79
N ILE A 119 -8.66 -24.18 5.06
CA ILE A 119 -9.85 -24.00 5.89
C ILE A 119 -11.11 -24.16 5.02
N LYS A 120 -11.06 -23.61 3.81
CA LYS A 120 -12.03 -23.77 2.72
C LYS A 120 -11.29 -23.77 1.38
N PRO A 121 -11.89 -24.26 0.29
CA PRO A 121 -11.23 -24.25 -1.03
C PRO A 121 -10.71 -22.88 -1.47
N TYR A 122 -11.37 -21.79 -1.05
CA TYR A 122 -10.96 -20.40 -1.32
C TYR A 122 -10.16 -19.74 -0.17
N LEU A 123 -10.09 -20.38 1.00
CA LEU A 123 -9.41 -19.86 2.19
C LEU A 123 -8.30 -20.84 2.58
N ARG A 124 -7.15 -20.64 1.94
CA ARG A 124 -5.95 -21.46 2.08
C ARG A 124 -4.85 -20.59 2.65
N ILE A 125 -4.39 -20.89 3.85
CA ILE A 125 -3.41 -20.09 4.59
C ILE A 125 -2.03 -20.71 4.41
N THR A 126 -1.01 -19.91 4.10
CA THR A 126 0.38 -20.37 3.94
C THR A 126 1.31 -19.40 4.67
N PRO A 127 2.43 -19.87 5.26
CA PRO A 127 3.45 -18.98 5.77
C PRO A 127 3.95 -18.04 4.68
N GLN A 128 4.28 -16.79 5.05
CA GLN A 128 4.77 -15.81 4.08
C GLN A 128 5.95 -16.38 3.26
N PRO A 129 5.89 -16.35 1.92
CA PRO A 129 6.87 -17.06 1.09
C PRO A 129 8.33 -16.65 1.28
N ASN A 130 8.60 -15.37 1.52
CA ASN A 130 9.96 -14.82 1.63
C ASN A 130 10.50 -14.70 3.07
N LYS A 131 9.90 -15.41 4.03
CA LYS A 131 10.30 -15.39 5.45
C LYS A 131 10.89 -16.68 5.99
#